data_AF-A0A1H6F560-F1
#
_entry.id   AF-A0A1H6F560-F1
#
_cell.length_a   1.000
_cell.length_b   1.000
_cell.length_c   1.000
_cell.angle_alpha   90.00
_cell.angle_beta   90.00
_cell.angle_gamma   90.00
#
_symmetry.space_group_name_H-M   'P 1'
#
loop_
_entity.id
_entity.type
_entity.pdbx_description
1 polymer ?
#
loop_
_entity_poly.entity_id
_entity_poly.type
_entity_poly.pdbx_seq_one_letter_code
_entity_poly.pdbx_strand_id
1 'polypeptide(L)'
;MNICGILVHAHPEGFAAVEQRLLAIPGVEVHGISEEGRAVVTLEEDDEDQMADSMLAIQRLEGVLSASMIYHQREDEEPTKEETMS
;
A
#
# COMPACT_ATOMS: atom_id res chain seq x y z
N MET A 1 13.57 -6.23 5.93
CA MET A 1 12.46 -6.06 4.97
C MET A 1 11.49 -5.01 5.49
N ASN A 2 10.98 -4.15 4.62
CA ASN A 2 9.98 -3.14 4.92
C ASN A 2 8.64 -3.61 4.39
N ILE A 3 7.60 -3.47 5.20
CA ILE A 3 6.22 -3.76 4.81
C ILE A 3 5.41 -2.51 5.10
N CYS A 4 4.71 -1.98 4.10
CA CYS A 4 3.80 -0.86 4.30
C CYS A 4 2.39 -1.15 3.78
N GLY A 5 1.41 -0.65 4.52
CA GLY A 5 0.02 -0.62 4.11
C GLY A 5 -0.28 0.73 3.44
N ILE A 6 -0.88 0.69 2.26
CA ILE A 6 -1.21 1.86 1.45
C ILE A 6 -2.72 1.84 1.18
N LEU A 7 -3.39 2.93 1.52
CA LEU A 7 -4.76 3.19 1.09
C LEU A 7 -4.73 3.87 -0.27
N VAL A 8 -5.17 3.16 -1.30
CA VAL A 8 -5.35 3.68 -2.64
C VAL A 8 -6.81 4.06 -2.84
N HIS A 9 -7.04 5.23 -3.43
CA HIS A 9 -8.36 5.66 -3.85
C HIS A 9 -8.32 5.93 -5.35
N ALA A 10 -9.27 5.36 -6.07
CA ALA A 10 -9.43 5.53 -7.51
C ALA A 10 -10.92 5.63 -7.84
N HIS A 11 -11.24 6.00 -9.08
CA HIS A 11 -12.64 5.96 -9.52
C HIS A 11 -13.15 4.51 -9.54
N PRO A 12 -14.34 4.21 -8.96
CA PRO A 12 -14.89 2.84 -8.95
C PRO A 12 -14.98 2.23 -10.35
N GLU A 13 -15.37 3.03 -11.35
CA GLU A 13 -15.51 2.60 -12.75
C GLU A 13 -14.16 2.24 -13.40
N GLY A 14 -13.05 2.77 -12.89
CA GLY A 14 -11.70 2.56 -13.43
C GLY A 14 -10.84 1.61 -12.58
N PHE A 15 -11.35 1.12 -11.44
CA PHE A 15 -10.51 0.41 -10.50
C PHE A 15 -9.95 -0.90 -11.04
N ALA A 16 -10.69 -1.64 -11.87
CA ALA A 16 -10.18 -2.86 -12.47
C ALA A 16 -8.88 -2.63 -13.27
N ALA A 17 -8.75 -1.47 -13.93
CA ALA A 17 -7.52 -1.10 -14.63
C ALA A 17 -6.41 -0.66 -13.65
N VAL A 18 -6.77 0.04 -12.57
CA VAL A 18 -5.84 0.42 -11.50
C VAL A 18 -5.29 -0.80 -10.79
N GLU A 19 -6.14 -1.78 -10.46
CA GLU A 19 -5.75 -3.05 -9.83
C GLU A 19 -4.74 -3.81 -10.69
N GLN A 20 -4.97 -3.93 -12.00
CA GLN A 20 -4.00 -4.57 -12.90
C GLN A 20 -2.65 -3.84 -12.93
N ARG A 21 -2.66 -2.52 -12.83
CA ARG A 21 -1.42 -1.72 -12.78
C ARG A 21 -0.71 -1.87 -11.44
N LEU A 22 -1.46 -1.92 -10.34
CA LEU A 22 -0.93 -2.17 -8.99
C LEU A 22 -0.27 -3.54 -8.93
N LEU A 23 -0.95 -4.59 -9.40
CA LEU A 23 -0.43 -5.97 -9.42
C LEU A 23 0.77 -6.16 -10.37
N ALA A 24 1.04 -5.20 -11.26
CA ALA A 24 2.23 -5.19 -12.09
C ALA A 24 3.47 -4.62 -11.38
N ILE A 25 3.30 -3.98 -10.22
CA ILE A 25 4.38 -3.51 -9.36
C ILE A 25 4.86 -4.71 -8.51
N PRO A 26 6.16 -5.08 -8.57
CA PRO A 26 6.69 -6.14 -7.72
C PRO A 26 6.45 -5.85 -6.23
N GLY A 27 6.18 -6.89 -5.45
CA GLY A 27 5.95 -6.76 -4.00
C GLY A 27 4.59 -6.18 -3.60
N VAL A 28 3.73 -5.82 -4.56
CA VAL A 28 2.38 -5.31 -4.29
C VAL A 28 1.35 -6.42 -4.17
N GLU A 29 0.57 -6.38 -3.08
CA GLU A 29 -0.63 -7.18 -2.88
C GLU A 29 -1.86 -6.30 -2.68
N VAL A 30 -2.96 -6.61 -3.37
CA VAL A 30 -4.22 -5.87 -3.26
C VAL A 30 -5.23 -6.69 -2.45
N HIS A 31 -5.72 -6.14 -1.34
CA HIS A 31 -6.62 -6.84 -0.40
C HIS A 31 -8.11 -6.72 -0.74
N GLY A 32 -8.44 -5.99 -1.82
CA GLY A 32 -9.79 -5.79 -2.32
C GLY A 32 -10.19 -4.31 -2.40
N ILE A 33 -11.33 -4.08 -3.06
CA ILE A 33 -11.90 -2.74 -3.31
C ILE A 33 -13.26 -2.60 -2.63
N SER A 34 -13.50 -1.43 -2.03
CA SER A 34 -14.83 -0.99 -1.60
C SER A 34 -15.64 -0.39 -2.74
N GLU A 35 -16.97 -0.35 -2.59
CA GLU A 35 -17.88 0.30 -3.56
C GLU A 35 -17.55 1.79 -3.81
N GLU A 36 -16.84 2.44 -2.88
CA GLU A 36 -16.38 3.83 -3.00
C GLU A 36 -15.08 3.98 -3.79
N GLY A 37 -14.48 2.89 -4.30
CA GLY A 37 -13.22 2.95 -5.05
C GLY A 37 -11.97 3.02 -4.18
N ARG A 38 -12.06 2.60 -2.92
CA ARG A 38 -10.90 2.51 -2.01
C ARG A 38 -10.38 1.08 -1.96
N ALA A 39 -9.07 0.93 -1.94
CA ALA A 39 -8.41 -0.35 -1.77
C ALA A 39 -7.27 -0.26 -0.77
N VAL A 40 -7.10 -1.33 0.00
CA VAL A 40 -5.94 -1.53 0.86
C VAL A 40 -4.94 -2.36 0.08
N VAL A 41 -3.70 -1.88 0.05
CA VAL A 41 -2.59 -2.47 -0.67
C VAL A 41 -1.44 -2.69 0.32
N THR A 42 -0.79 -3.84 0.26
CA THR A 42 0.50 -4.06 0.95
C THR A 42 1.62 -3.94 -0.08
N LEU A 43 2.73 -3.34 0.32
CA LEU A 43 3.97 -3.29 -0.44
C LEU A 43 5.12 -3.79 0.44
N GLU A 44 5.84 -4.79 -0.06
CA GLU A 44 7.05 -5.34 0.55
C GLU A 44 8.28 -4.96 -0.27
N GLU A 45 9.29 -4.37 0.38
CA GLU A 45 10.55 -3.97 -0.25
C GLU A 45 11.73 -4.20 0.71
N ASP A 46 12.93 -4.44 0.17
CA ASP A 46 14.12 -4.65 0.99
C ASP A 46 14.68 -3.37 1.61
N ASP A 47 14.44 -2.22 0.98
CA ASP A 47 15.08 -0.94 1.31
C ASP A 47 14.06 0.23 1.38
N GLU A 48 14.32 1.22 2.23
CA GLU A 48 13.44 2.39 2.40
C GLU A 48 13.39 3.29 1.15
N ASP A 49 14.48 3.41 0.39
CA ASP A 49 14.50 4.20 -0.85
C ASP A 49 13.63 3.51 -1.94
N GLN A 50 13.71 2.18 -2.04
CA GLN A 50 12.86 1.39 -2.94
C GLN A 50 11.37 1.55 -2.57
N MET A 51 11.05 1.52 -1.28
CA MET A 51 9.70 1.74 -0.80
C MET A 51 9.17 3.15 -1.15
N ALA A 52 10.01 4.18 -1.03
CA ALA A 52 9.65 5.54 -1.42
C ALA A 52 9.38 5.66 -2.93
N ASP A 53 10.22 5.04 -3.76
CA ASP A 53 10.06 5.02 -5.22
C ASP A 53 8.79 4.28 -5.65
N SER A 54 8.53 3.10 -5.07
CA SER A 54 7.31 2.32 -5.30
C SER A 54 6.06 3.09 -4.85
N MET A 55 6.10 3.80 -3.72
CA MET A 55 5.01 4.66 -3.27
C MET A 55 4.74 5.82 -4.25
N LEU A 56 5.80 6.47 -4.75
CA LEU A 56 5.68 7.51 -5.77
C LEU A 56 5.11 6.96 -7.09
N ALA A 57 5.48 5.74 -7.47
CA ALA A 57 4.95 5.08 -8.64
C ALA A 57 3.44 4.84 -8.50
N ILE A 58 2.99 4.31 -7.35
CA ILE A 58 1.57 4.08 -7.03
C ILE A 58 0.78 5.40 -7.09
N GLN A 59 1.31 6.48 -6.49
CA GLN A 59 0.66 7.80 -6.51
C GLN A 59 0.49 8.37 -7.92
N ARG A 60 1.36 7.99 -8.86
CA ARG A 60 1.36 8.48 -10.25
C ARG A 60 0.63 7.55 -11.22
N LEU A 61 0.13 6.40 -10.74
CA LEU A 61 -0.62 5.49 -11.59
C LEU A 61 -1.87 6.18 -12.16
N GLU A 62 -2.07 5.99 -13.47
CA GLU A 62 -3.28 6.48 -14.11
C GLU A 62 -4.52 5.88 -13.45
N GLY A 63 -5.48 6.75 -13.11
CA GLY A 63 -6.72 6.36 -12.44
C GLY A 63 -6.65 6.41 -10.91
N VAL A 64 -5.45 6.52 -10.32
CA VAL A 64 -5.29 6.78 -8.88
C VAL A 64 -5.59 8.25 -8.60
N LEU A 65 -6.51 8.49 -7.66
CA LEU A 65 -6.87 9.81 -7.16
C LEU A 65 -5.98 10.22 -5.99
N SER A 66 -5.66 9.25 -5.12
CA SER A 66 -4.74 9.44 -4.01
C SER A 66 -4.21 8.09 -3.53
N ALA A 67 -2.98 8.08 -3.03
CA ALA A 67 -2.43 6.95 -2.31
C ALA A 67 -1.71 7.46 -1.04
N SER A 68 -2.06 6.88 0.10
CA SER A 68 -1.56 7.29 1.41
C SER A 68 -1.08 6.08 2.20
N MET A 69 0.11 6.16 2.77
CA MET A 69 0.61 5.14 3.67
C MET A 69 -0.17 5.21 4.99
N ILE A 70 -0.73 4.09 5.41
CA ILE A 70 -1.54 3.94 6.64
C ILE A 70 -0.85 3.08 7.69
N TYR A 71 0.19 2.35 7.31
CA TYR A 71 1.00 1.50 8.17
C TYR A 71 2.40 1.31 7.56
N HIS A 72 3.43 1.20 8.40
CA HIS A 72 4.79 0.85 8.00
C HIS A 72 5.45 0.07 9.13
N GLN A 73 6.11 -1.03 8.77
CA GLN A 73 6.83 -1.91 9.67
C GLN A 73 8.16 -2.30 9.05
N ARG A 74 9.21 -2.28 9.85
CA ARG A 74 10.47 -2.98 9.56
C ARG A 74 10.48 -4.32 10.30
N GLU A 75 10.81 -5.40 9.60
CA GLU A 75 10.92 -6.74 10.21
C GLU A 75 12.03 -6.85 11.27
N ASP A 76 12.88 -5.83 11.41
CA ASP A 76 13.87 -5.69 12.48
C ASP A 76 13.35 -4.93 13.72
N GLU A 77 12.12 -4.42 13.70
CA GLU A 77 11.46 -3.82 14.86
C GLU A 77 10.56 -4.87 15.54
N GLU A 78 10.98 -5.35 16.71
CA GLU A 78 10.10 -6.13 17.59
C GLU A 78 8.83 -5.32 17.89
N PRO A 79 7.63 -5.94 17.88
CA PRO A 79 6.43 -5.23 18.29
C PRO A 79 6.63 -4.76 19.72
N THR A 80 6.63 -3.45 19.95
CA THR A 80 6.46 -2.90 21.29
C THR A 80 5.11 -3.41 21.78
N LYS A 81 5.14 -4.48 22.59
CA LYS A 81 3.99 -4.89 23.39
C LYS A 81 3.54 -3.64 24.15
N GLU A 82 2.38 -3.10 23.81
CA GLU A 82 1.65 -2.26 24.74
C GLU A 82 1.47 -3.11 26.00
N GLU A 83 2.23 -2.78 27.04
CA GLU A 83 1.97 -3.26 28.39
C GLU A 83 0.56 -2.75 28.74
N THR A 84 -0.45 -3.61 28.58
CA THR A 84 -1.71 -3.42 29.29
C THR A 84 -1.38 -3.54 30.78
N MET A 85 -1.03 -2.40 31.36
CA MET A 85 -0.90 -2.23 32.79
C MET A 85 -2.24 -2.64 33.42
N SER A 86 -2.15 -3.60 34.34
CA SER A 86 -3.27 -4.28 35.01
C SER A 86 -4.25 -3.35 35.72
#